data_AF-A0A1L5FEK0-F1
#
_entry.id   AF-A0A1L5FEK0-F1
#
_cell.length_a   1.000
_cell.length_b   1.000
_cell.length_c   1.000
_cell.angle_alpha   90.00
_cell.angle_beta   90.00
_cell.angle_gamma   90.00
#
_symmetry.space_group_name_H-M   'P 1'
#
loop_
_entity.id
_entity.type
_entity.pdbx_description
1 polymer ?
#
loop_
_entity_poly.entity_id
_entity_poly.type
_entity_poly.pdbx_seq_one_letter_code
_entity_poly.pdbx_strand_id
1 'polypeptide(L)'
;MEVNGRPMGKFFKLKNGQWLKVVFSYVSSNKSNIWYMSIVIGNTKRQCNDCFCKTEKSPKILFGKCTGRKAGLEPFIIALKELKNLEKTVHNCEIQIIGASDRLKNVYKWLMRYGYKIKNIQNFNRDIEILYKAV
;
A
#
# COMPACT_ATOMS: atom_id res chain seq x y z
N MET A 1 -0.69 -11.52 16.37
CA MET A 1 0.74 -11.74 16.04
C MET A 1 1.43 -10.39 16.12
N GLU A 2 2.23 -10.16 17.16
CA GLU A 2 3.11 -8.98 17.22
C GLU A 2 4.34 -9.22 16.34
N VAL A 3 4.70 -8.21 15.54
CA VAL A 3 6.01 -8.19 14.87
C VAL A 3 6.65 -6.83 15.12
N ASN A 4 7.17 -6.62 16.33
CA ASN A 4 8.26 -5.70 16.72
C ASN A 4 8.52 -4.49 15.79
N GLY A 5 7.49 -3.66 15.53
CA GLY A 5 7.61 -2.45 14.71
C GLY A 5 8.23 -2.63 13.30
N ARG A 6 8.34 -3.87 12.78
CA ARG A 6 8.97 -4.13 11.48
C ARG A 6 7.89 -4.28 10.40
N PRO A 7 8.03 -3.59 9.25
CA PRO A 7 7.09 -3.75 8.15
C PRO A 7 7.06 -5.20 7.65
N MET A 8 5.85 -5.80 7.57
CA MET A 8 5.64 -7.12 6.97
C MET A 8 5.62 -6.98 5.45
N GLY A 9 6.76 -7.25 4.81
CA GLY A 9 6.93 -7.13 3.36
C GLY A 9 7.02 -8.47 2.63
N LYS A 10 6.29 -8.62 1.52
CA LYS A 10 6.41 -9.75 0.58
C LYS A 10 6.78 -9.28 -0.82
N PHE A 11 7.53 -10.12 -1.53
CA PHE A 11 7.89 -9.90 -2.93
C PHE A 11 7.21 -10.93 -3.84
N PHE A 12 6.79 -10.46 -5.01
CA PHE A 12 6.17 -11.28 -6.03
C PHE A 12 6.82 -10.97 -7.39
N LYS A 13 7.15 -12.02 -8.15
CA LYS A 13 7.58 -11.86 -9.54
C LYS A 13 6.33 -11.86 -10.43
N LEU A 14 6.17 -10.83 -11.24
CA LEU A 14 5.05 -10.66 -12.16
C LEU A 14 5.33 -11.39 -13.47
N LYS A 15 4.27 -11.74 -14.22
CA LYS A 15 4.39 -12.45 -15.52
C LYS A 15 5.18 -11.65 -16.54
N ASN A 16 5.14 -10.32 -16.47
CA ASN A 16 5.89 -9.44 -17.34
C ASN A 16 7.38 -9.28 -16.94
N GLY A 17 7.87 -10.10 -16.00
CA GLY A 17 9.25 -10.10 -15.52
C GLY A 17 9.57 -9.04 -14.46
N GLN A 18 8.64 -8.12 -14.17
CA GLN A 18 8.80 -7.12 -13.11
C GLN A 18 8.60 -7.74 -11.72
N TRP A 19 8.91 -6.96 -10.70
CA TRP A 19 8.75 -7.32 -9.29
C TRP A 19 7.72 -6.39 -8.64
N LEU A 20 6.86 -7.00 -7.81
CA LEU A 20 5.93 -6.33 -6.91
C LEU A 20 6.43 -6.54 -5.47
N LYS A 21 6.41 -5.47 -4.68
CA LYS A 21 6.57 -5.51 -3.22
C LYS A 21 5.27 -5.01 -2.58
N VAL A 22 4.68 -5.82 -1.72
CA VAL A 22 3.55 -5.44 -0.86
C VAL A 22 4.06 -5.37 0.57
N VAL A 23 3.82 -4.26 1.26
CA VAL A 23 4.29 -4.05 2.62
C VAL A 23 3.16 -3.57 3.50
N PHE A 24 3.05 -4.15 4.69
CA PHE A 24 2.16 -3.68 5.75
C PHE A 24 2.99 -3.12 6.91
N SER A 25 2.72 -1.87 7.29
CA SER A 25 3.36 -1.20 8.43
C SER A 25 2.31 -0.84 9.46
N TYR A 26 2.55 -1.13 10.73
CA TYR A 26 1.61 -0.84 11.81
C TYR A 26 2.06 0.38 12.61
N VAL A 27 1.12 1.29 12.90
CA VAL A 27 1.30 2.41 13.80
C VAL A 27 0.18 2.38 14.83
N SER A 28 0.56 2.20 16.08
CA SER A 28 -0.33 2.41 17.23
C SER A 28 -0.05 3.78 17.83
N SER A 29 -1.12 4.49 18.16
CA SER A 29 -1.09 5.68 19.01
C SER A 29 -2.22 5.57 20.03
N ASN A 30 -2.17 6.36 21.11
CA ASN A 30 -3.21 6.38 22.13
C ASN A 30 -4.64 6.61 21.60
N LYS A 31 -4.79 7.08 20.35
CA LYS A 31 -6.08 7.39 19.73
C LYS A 31 -6.48 6.45 18.60
N SER A 32 -5.56 5.65 18.04
CA SER A 32 -5.86 4.84 16.86
C SER A 32 -4.81 3.77 16.59
N ASN A 33 -5.28 2.60 16.14
CA ASN A 33 -4.49 1.52 15.59
C ASN A 33 -4.61 1.53 14.07
N ILE A 34 -3.52 1.82 13.35
CA ILE A 34 -3.56 1.97 11.90
C ILE A 34 -2.56 1.03 11.23
N TRP A 35 -3.05 0.24 10.28
CA TRP A 35 -2.23 -0.56 9.36
C TRP A 35 -2.13 0.15 8.02
N TYR A 36 -0.91 0.43 7.58
CA TYR A 36 -0.63 1.02 6.29
C TYR A 36 -0.20 -0.05 5.29
N MET A 37 -0.82 -0.06 4.12
CA MET A 37 -0.43 -0.89 2.99
C MET A 37 0.32 -0.03 1.95
N SER A 38 1.51 -0.48 1.57
CA SER A 38 2.30 0.07 0.47
C SER A 38 2.47 -0.94 -0.67
N ILE A 39 2.25 -0.50 -1.91
CA ILE A 39 2.36 -1.33 -3.11
C ILE A 39 3.42 -0.70 -4.03
N VAL A 40 4.51 -1.41 -4.30
CA VAL A 40 5.63 -0.91 -5.12
C VAL A 40 5.93 -1.87 -6.25
N ILE A 41 6.05 -1.37 -7.48
CA ILE A 41 6.41 -2.17 -8.66
C ILE A 41 7.70 -1.63 -9.27
N GLY A 42 8.65 -2.52 -9.56
CA GLY A 42 9.95 -2.21 -10.16
C GLY A 42 10.51 -3.36 -10.99
N ASN A 43 11.60 -3.11 -11.73
CA ASN A 43 12.20 -4.15 -12.57
C ASN A 43 13.05 -5.13 -11.76
N THR A 44 13.47 -4.77 -10.55
CA THR A 44 14.21 -5.63 -9.63
C THR A 44 13.69 -5.52 -8.19
N LYS A 45 13.96 -6.54 -7.36
CA LYS A 45 13.67 -6.49 -5.91
C LYS A 45 14.34 -5.28 -5.24
N ARG A 46 15.58 -4.98 -5.63
CA ARG A 46 16.36 -3.84 -5.10
C ARG A 46 15.67 -2.51 -5.41
N GLN A 47 15.23 -2.30 -6.65
CA GLN A 47 14.48 -1.09 -7.02
C GLN A 47 13.19 -0.94 -6.21
N CYS A 48 12.47 -2.03 -5.95
CA CYS A 48 11.28 -1.99 -5.11
C CYS A 48 11.60 -1.59 -3.67
N ASN A 49 12.70 -2.10 -3.12
CA ASN A 49 13.18 -1.74 -1.79
C ASN A 49 13.63 -0.28 -1.71
N ASP A 50 14.45 0.17 -2.65
CA ASP A 50 14.96 1.54 -2.67
C ASP A 50 13.81 2.54 -2.81
N CYS A 51 12.80 2.21 -3.61
CA CYS A 51 11.58 3.01 -3.74
C CYS A 51 10.79 3.02 -2.42
N PHE A 52 10.51 1.87 -1.82
CA PHE A 52 9.83 1.78 -0.52
C PHE A 52 10.54 2.61 0.56
N CYS A 53 11.86 2.42 0.73
CA CYS A 53 12.66 3.11 1.73
C CYS A 53 12.67 4.63 1.52
N LYS A 54 12.71 5.10 0.27
CA LYS A 54 12.60 6.53 -0.06
C LYS A 54 11.22 7.09 0.28
N THR A 55 10.17 6.28 0.09
CA THR A 55 8.78 6.67 0.37
C THR A 55 8.51 6.73 1.88
N GLU A 56 9.02 5.78 2.66
CA GLU A 56 8.92 5.81 4.14
C GLU A 56 9.77 6.92 4.77
N LYS A 57 10.98 7.19 4.26
CA LYS A 57 11.93 8.14 4.87
C LYS A 57 11.79 9.58 4.37
N SER A 58 11.08 9.81 3.26
CA SER A 58 10.84 11.16 2.71
C SER A 58 9.42 11.27 2.17
N PRO A 59 8.45 11.71 3.00
CA PRO A 59 7.07 11.92 2.58
C PRO A 59 6.92 12.93 1.42
N LYS A 60 7.97 13.72 1.12
CA LYS A 60 7.94 14.73 0.07
C LYS A 60 8.23 14.19 -1.33
N ILE A 61 8.85 13.01 -1.45
CA ILE A 61 9.50 12.57 -2.69
C ILE A 61 9.15 11.10 -2.96
N LEU A 62 8.24 10.90 -3.93
CA LEU A 62 7.90 9.60 -4.57
C LEU A 62 6.78 8.76 -3.95
N PHE A 63 5.78 9.36 -3.29
CA PHE A 63 4.49 8.70 -3.19
C PHE A 63 3.96 8.38 -4.61
N GLY A 64 3.84 7.10 -4.96
CA GLY A 64 3.08 6.66 -6.13
C GLY A 64 3.78 6.65 -7.49
N LYS A 65 5.11 6.87 -7.62
CA LYS A 65 5.78 6.60 -8.92
C LYS A 65 5.99 5.09 -9.11
N CYS A 66 4.91 4.40 -9.49
CA CYS A 66 4.98 3.06 -10.03
C CYS A 66 5.87 3.07 -11.29
N THR A 67 7.06 2.47 -11.20
CA THR A 67 8.01 2.43 -12.33
C THR A 67 7.59 1.42 -13.42
N GLY A 68 6.56 0.62 -13.17
CA GLY A 68 5.96 -0.30 -14.13
C GLY A 68 4.88 0.36 -14.98
N ARG A 69 5.27 1.09 -16.04
CA ARG A 69 4.31 1.57 -17.07
C ARG A 69 3.54 0.44 -17.79
N LYS A 70 3.98 -0.81 -17.65
CA LYS A 70 3.47 -2.01 -18.35
C LYS A 70 2.85 -3.07 -17.41
N ALA A 71 2.64 -2.76 -16.14
CA ALA A 71 2.05 -3.72 -15.22
C ALA A 71 0.53 -3.70 -15.40
N GLY A 72 -0.05 -4.82 -15.87
CA GLY A 72 -1.50 -5.00 -16.04
C GLY A 72 -2.22 -5.14 -14.68
N LEU A 73 -3.35 -5.85 -14.64
CA LEU A 73 -4.14 -6.04 -13.41
C LEU A 73 -3.51 -7.01 -12.38
N GLU A 74 -2.55 -7.83 -12.81
CA GLU A 74 -1.91 -8.86 -11.97
C GLU A 74 -1.39 -8.36 -10.60
N PRO A 75 -0.62 -7.25 -10.52
CA PRO A 75 -0.10 -6.79 -9.24
C PRO A 75 -1.21 -6.40 -8.26
N PHE A 76 -2.34 -5.90 -8.79
CA PHE A 76 -3.49 -5.54 -7.99
C PHE A 76 -4.21 -6.76 -7.42
N ILE A 77 -4.38 -7.82 -8.23
CA ILE A 77 -4.99 -9.07 -7.76
C ILE A 77 -4.17 -9.68 -6.61
N ILE A 78 -2.85 -9.65 -6.74
CA ILE A 78 -1.94 -10.12 -5.69
C ILE A 78 -2.06 -9.24 -4.44
N ALA A 79 -2.01 -7.92 -4.59
CA ALA A 79 -2.16 -6.98 -3.49
C ALA A 79 -3.50 -7.17 -2.76
N LEU A 80 -4.61 -7.35 -3.49
CA LEU A 80 -5.93 -7.58 -2.91
C LEU A 80 -6.02 -8.89 -2.12
N LYS A 81 -5.36 -9.96 -2.60
CA LYS A 81 -5.28 -11.22 -1.84
C LYS A 81 -4.53 -11.03 -0.52
N GLU A 82 -3.39 -10.36 -0.55
CA GLU A 82 -2.62 -10.07 0.65
C GLU A 82 -3.39 -9.17 1.63
N LEU A 83 -4.12 -8.17 1.12
CA LEU A 83 -4.99 -7.31 1.91
C LEU A 83 -6.09 -8.10 2.63
N LYS A 84 -6.81 -8.97 1.91
CA LYS A 84 -7.83 -9.85 2.51
C LYS A 84 -7.25 -10.83 3.53
N ASN A 85 -6.00 -11.27 3.34
CA ASN A 85 -5.33 -12.10 4.33
C ASN A 85 -5.02 -11.30 5.60
N LEU A 86 -4.58 -10.05 5.48
CA LEU A 86 -4.39 -9.17 6.63
C LEU A 86 -5.70 -8.91 7.35
N GLU A 87 -6.78 -8.56 6.64
CA GLU A 87 -8.11 -8.28 7.22
C GLU A 87 -8.64 -9.42 8.10
N LYS A 88 -8.30 -10.67 7.80
CA LYS A 88 -8.69 -11.83 8.62
C LYS A 88 -7.91 -11.97 9.93
N THR A 89 -6.80 -11.24 10.06
CA THR A 89 -5.82 -11.40 11.16
C THR A 89 -5.74 -10.17 12.07
N VAL A 90 -6.33 -9.05 11.65
CA VAL A 90 -6.30 -7.77 12.37
C VAL A 90 -7.72 -7.37 12.74
N HIS A 91 -7.87 -6.76 13.92
CA HIS A 91 -9.15 -6.32 14.47
C HIS A 91 -8.96 -5.01 15.22
N ASN A 92 -10.04 -4.25 15.40
CA ASN A 92 -10.06 -2.96 16.11
C ASN A 92 -9.01 -1.98 15.57
N CYS A 93 -8.90 -1.91 14.24
CA CYS A 93 -7.91 -1.09 13.56
C CYS A 93 -8.46 -0.48 12.27
N GLU A 94 -7.77 0.54 11.78
CA GLU A 94 -8.01 1.10 10.46
C GLU A 94 -6.93 0.60 9.50
N ILE A 95 -7.32 0.07 8.35
CA ILE A 95 -6.39 -0.25 7.27
C ILE A 95 -6.41 0.89 6.28
N GLN A 96 -5.28 1.58 6.11
CA GLN A 96 -5.07 2.63 5.11
C GLN A 96 -4.15 2.15 4.00
N ILE A 97 -4.47 2.46 2.74
CA ILE A 97 -3.64 2.15 1.58
C ILE A 97 -2.98 3.44 1.09
N ILE A 98 -1.66 3.52 1.22
CA ILE A 98 -0.88 4.69 0.81
C ILE A 98 -0.31 4.46 -0.60
N GLY A 99 -0.33 5.51 -1.43
CA GLY A 99 0.31 5.51 -2.75
C GLY A 99 -0.64 5.73 -3.93
N ALA A 100 -1.67 6.54 -3.74
CA ALA A 100 -2.60 7.00 -4.78
C ALA A 100 -1.90 7.79 -5.89
N SER A 101 -1.31 7.08 -6.85
CA SER A 101 -1.15 7.64 -8.18
C SER A 101 -2.44 7.46 -8.96
N ASP A 102 -2.67 8.31 -9.97
CA ASP A 102 -3.81 8.24 -10.89
C ASP A 102 -4.06 6.85 -11.48
N ARG A 103 -3.03 5.99 -11.53
CA ARG A 103 -3.13 4.62 -12.04
C ARG A 103 -3.82 3.64 -11.09
N LEU A 104 -3.88 3.94 -9.79
CA LEU A 104 -4.64 3.15 -8.83
C LEU A 104 -6.12 3.57 -8.76
N LYS A 105 -6.57 4.60 -9.48
CA LYS A 105 -7.98 5.01 -9.48
C LYS A 105 -8.94 3.87 -9.87
N ASN A 106 -8.56 3.03 -10.84
CA ASN A 106 -9.37 1.86 -11.22
C ASN A 106 -9.36 0.79 -10.13
N VAL A 107 -8.22 0.61 -9.46
CA VAL A 107 -8.09 -0.26 -8.29
C VAL A 107 -8.99 0.23 -7.15
N TYR A 108 -9.08 1.55 -6.97
CA TYR A 108 -9.88 2.16 -5.91
C TYR A 108 -11.37 1.93 -6.12
N LYS A 109 -11.86 2.03 -7.36
CA LYS A 109 -13.23 1.66 -7.71
C LYS A 109 -13.59 0.24 -7.28
N TRP A 110 -12.65 -0.70 -7.36
CA TRP A 110 -12.90 -2.08 -6.97
C TRP A 110 -12.85 -2.25 -5.46
N LEU A 111 -11.89 -1.61 -4.78
CA LEU A 111 -11.78 -1.63 -3.32
C LEU A 111 -13.01 -0.98 -2.64
N MET A 112 -13.61 0.03 -3.25
CA MET A 112 -14.87 0.61 -2.77
C MET A 112 -16.01 -0.41 -2.71
N ARG A 113 -16.07 -1.38 -3.64
CA ARG A 113 -17.03 -2.50 -3.57
C ARG A 113 -16.79 -3.43 -2.39
N TYR A 114 -15.61 -3.40 -1.79
CA TYR A 114 -15.22 -4.19 -0.61
C TYR A 114 -15.27 -3.39 0.70
N GLY A 115 -15.93 -2.23 0.70
CA GLY A 115 -16.16 -1.40 1.88
C GLY A 115 -15.05 -0.39 2.19
N TYR A 116 -14.04 -0.25 1.34
CA TYR A 116 -13.06 0.83 1.47
C TYR A 116 -13.68 2.17 1.08
N LYS A 117 -13.31 3.23 1.79
CA LYS A 117 -13.75 4.60 1.53
C LYS A 117 -12.56 5.47 1.17
N ILE A 118 -12.79 6.48 0.34
CA ILE A 118 -11.80 7.50 0.02
C ILE A 118 -11.82 8.56 1.12
N LYS A 119 -10.64 9.00 1.56
CA LYS A 119 -10.45 10.13 2.47
C LYS A 119 -9.30 10.98 1.97
N ASN A 120 -9.50 12.29 1.94
CA ASN A 120 -8.43 13.25 1.68
C ASN A 120 -7.77 13.60 3.01
N ILE A 121 -6.46 13.45 3.09
CA ILE A 121 -5.66 13.88 4.23
C ILE A 121 -4.71 14.97 3.76
N GLN A 122 -4.67 16.07 4.51
CA GLN A 122 -3.65 17.10 4.31
C GLN A 122 -2.36 16.67 5.01
N ASN A 123 -1.28 16.58 4.25
CA ASN A 123 0.05 16.36 4.80
C ASN A 123 1.06 17.30 4.12
N PHE A 124 1.74 18.13 4.91
CA PHE A 124 2.79 19.07 4.45
C PHE A 124 2.44 19.83 3.14
N ASN A 125 1.27 20.49 3.09
CA ASN A 125 0.78 21.27 1.95
C ASN A 125 0.42 20.48 0.68
N ARG A 126 0.11 19.18 0.79
CA ARG A 126 -0.49 18.40 -0.30
C ARG A 126 -1.71 17.63 0.21
N ASP A 127 -2.76 17.65 -0.60
CA ASP A 127 -3.89 16.74 -0.44
C ASP A 127 -3.48 15.36 -0.94
N ILE A 128 -3.47 14.39 -0.03
CA ILE A 128 -3.20 13.00 -0.36
C ILE A 128 -4.53 12.25 -0.24
N GLU A 129 -4.98 11.70 -1.37
CA GLU A 129 -6.09 10.77 -1.38
C GLU A 129 -5.62 9.43 -0.83
N ILE A 130 -6.28 8.95 0.22
CA ILE A 130 -6.07 7.62 0.77
C ILE A 130 -7.35 6.79 0.68
N LEU A 131 -7.18 5.47 0.60
CA LEU A 131 -8.27 4.54 0.87
C LEU A 131 -8.15 4.01 2.28
N TYR A 132 -9.27 3.95 3.00
CA TYR A 132 -9.30 3.40 4.36
C TYR A 132 -10.51 2.48 4.58
N LYS A 133 -10.37 1.56 5.53
CA LYS A 133 -11.45 0.69 6.01
C LYS A 133 -11.22 0.36 7.49
N ALA A 134 -12.26 0.50 8.30
CA ALA A 134 -12.27 0.01 9.67
C ALA A 134 -12.51 -1.51 9.69
N VAL A 135 -11.69 -2.24 10.44
CA VAL A 135 -11.68 -3.70 10.57
C VAL A 135 -11.63 -4.10 12.04
#